data_AF-A0A8J5RFF3-F1
#
_entry.id   AF-A0A8J5RFF3-F1
#
_cell.length_a   1.000
_cell.length_b   1.000
_cell.length_c   1.000
_cell.angle_alpha   90.00
_cell.angle_beta   90.00
_cell.angle_gamma   90.00
#
_symmetry.space_group_name_H-M   'P 1'
#
loop_
_entity.id
_entity.type
_entity.pdbx_description
1 polymer ?
#
loop_
_entity_poly.entity_id
_entity_poly.type
_entity_poly.pdbx_seq_one_letter_code
_entity_poly.pdbx_strand_id
1 'polypeptide(L)'
;MPAKILIISALLALAAAQGFDDLEQHAEYPSFGPNKSTNYRWGTIKNIGTAFRTSVIVTEEKTSNYHGCVGVPVSKKHVLISRACHLNLDKKLVTVASGAVNWDQENSFRDVAKVEPLGENLLLVILKNEIEDGIVVYDLPKEKLQRGATYLSFGWSPLCTPVAKIAKQTFKKELLIVDDENCRITDDHHACGEEVSRKVGAGSPVIRGITVYGFTDFQCSKKGSIDEVFPFVNSIRTLIAN
;
A
#
# COMPACT_ATOMS: atom_id res chain seq x y z
N MET A 1 -14.93 -69.72 -12.41
CA MET A 1 -16.19 -69.23 -13.03
C MET A 1 -17.28 -69.34 -11.98
N PRO A 2 -18.24 -68.40 -11.79
CA PRO A 2 -18.44 -67.03 -12.30
C PRO A 2 -18.39 -65.97 -11.15
N ALA A 3 -17.97 -64.73 -11.38
CA ALA A 3 -18.70 -63.51 -11.79
C ALA A 3 -19.09 -62.57 -10.64
N LYS A 4 -18.62 -61.33 -10.79
CA LYS A 4 -18.85 -60.13 -9.97
C LYS A 4 -20.30 -59.66 -10.05
N ILE A 5 -20.84 -59.12 -8.95
CA ILE A 5 -21.84 -58.03 -8.99
C ILE A 5 -21.53 -57.00 -7.90
N LEU A 6 -21.46 -55.75 -8.34
CA LEU A 6 -21.34 -54.48 -7.63
C LEU A 6 -22.37 -54.28 -6.51
N ILE A 7 -21.97 -53.63 -5.41
CA ILE A 7 -22.75 -52.54 -4.82
C ILE A 7 -21.79 -51.39 -4.45
N ILE A 8 -21.98 -50.26 -5.13
CA ILE A 8 -21.42 -48.93 -4.85
C ILE A 8 -22.45 -48.17 -4.01
N SER A 9 -21.97 -47.30 -3.12
CA SER A 9 -22.62 -46.10 -2.50
C SER A 9 -22.51 -46.20 -0.96
N ALA A 10 -22.09 -45.19 -0.19
CA ALA A 10 -21.76 -43.80 -0.46
C ALA A 10 -20.74 -43.34 0.62
N LEU A 11 -19.69 -42.63 0.22
CA LEU A 11 -18.82 -41.88 1.12
C LEU A 11 -19.48 -40.52 1.36
N LEU A 12 -20.17 -40.38 2.49
CA LEU A 12 -20.50 -39.07 3.07
C LEU A 12 -19.39 -38.72 4.05
N ALA A 13 -18.55 -37.77 3.63
CA ALA A 13 -17.60 -37.09 4.49
C ALA A 13 -18.38 -36.18 5.45
N LEU A 14 -18.48 -36.58 6.71
CA LEU A 14 -18.64 -35.67 7.84
C LEU A 14 -17.45 -35.90 8.76
N ALA A 15 -16.39 -35.11 8.57
CA ALA A 15 -15.37 -34.90 9.58
C ALA A 15 -15.51 -33.45 10.05
N ALA A 16 -16.15 -33.33 11.21
CA ALA A 16 -16.00 -32.31 12.25
C ALA A 16 -15.41 -30.96 11.83
N ALA A 17 -16.29 -29.97 11.67
CA ALA A 17 -15.98 -28.57 11.94
C ALA A 17 -16.04 -28.35 13.46
N GLN A 18 -14.96 -28.68 14.18
CA GLN A 18 -14.71 -28.23 15.55
C GLN A 18 -13.20 -28.04 15.69
N GLY A 19 -12.78 -26.81 16.02
CA GLY A 19 -11.37 -26.47 16.26
C GLY A 19 -10.93 -25.14 15.67
N PHE A 20 -11.61 -24.05 16.04
CA PHE A 20 -11.00 -22.71 16.03
C PHE A 20 -10.88 -22.28 17.50
N ASP A 21 -10.04 -23.00 18.24
CA ASP A 21 -9.50 -22.58 19.53
C ASP A 21 -8.06 -23.08 19.54
N ASP A 22 -7.17 -22.23 19.00
CA ASP A 22 -5.76 -22.19 19.32
C ASP A 22 -5.31 -20.73 19.11
N LEU A 23 -5.82 -19.87 19.99
CA LEU A 23 -5.15 -18.65 20.37
C LEU A 23 -3.88 -19.08 21.12
N GLU A 24 -2.77 -19.25 20.39
CA GLU A 24 -1.45 -19.23 21.00
C GLU A 24 -1.28 -17.87 21.69
N GLN A 25 -1.51 -17.88 23.00
CA GLN A 25 -1.18 -16.81 23.93
C GLN A 25 0.34 -16.66 23.95
N HIS A 26 0.87 -15.79 23.10
CA HIS A 26 2.19 -15.23 23.33
C HIS A 26 2.12 -14.18 24.44
N ALA A 27 3.07 -14.29 25.37
CA ALA A 27 3.17 -13.52 26.59
C ALA A 27 3.12 -11.99 26.35
N GLU A 28 2.20 -11.36 27.08
CA GLU A 28 2.21 -9.95 27.50
C GLU A 28 2.55 -8.91 26.43
N TYR A 29 1.58 -8.69 25.52
CA TYR A 29 1.32 -7.33 25.07
C TYR A 29 1.08 -6.43 26.29
N PRO A 30 1.60 -5.19 26.34
CA PRO A 30 1.18 -4.25 27.38
C PRO A 30 -0.34 -4.16 27.32
N SER A 31 -1.02 -4.39 28.43
CA SER A 31 -2.47 -4.20 28.49
C SER A 31 -2.74 -2.71 28.30
N PHE A 32 -2.93 -2.29 27.05
CA PHE A 32 -3.35 -0.95 26.72
C PHE A 32 -4.84 -0.85 27.06
N GLY A 33 -5.18 0.04 27.99
CA GLY A 33 -6.54 0.25 28.47
C GLY A 33 -7.55 0.55 27.34
N PRO A 34 -8.85 0.69 27.66
CA PRO A 34 -9.98 0.60 26.74
C PRO A 34 -10.17 1.82 25.80
N ASN A 35 -9.10 2.37 25.23
CA ASN A 35 -9.16 3.35 24.15
C ASN A 35 -9.27 2.63 22.80
N LYS A 36 -10.51 2.39 22.35
CA LYS A 36 -10.88 1.73 21.08
C LYS A 36 -10.16 2.29 19.83
N SER A 37 -9.70 3.53 19.84
CA SER A 37 -9.07 4.21 18.70
C SER A 37 -7.64 3.73 18.41
N THR A 38 -6.81 3.56 19.44
CA THR A 38 -5.41 3.11 19.27
C THR A 38 -5.35 1.68 18.72
N ASN A 39 -6.23 0.78 19.19
CA ASN A 39 -6.34 -0.59 18.68
C ASN A 39 -6.78 -0.62 17.21
N TYR A 40 -7.66 0.29 16.81
CA TYR A 40 -8.11 0.41 15.42
C TYR A 40 -6.99 0.88 14.48
N ARG A 41 -6.19 1.88 14.88
CA ARG A 41 -5.05 2.35 14.09
C ARG A 41 -4.07 1.23 13.78
N TRP A 42 -3.64 0.51 14.82
CA TRP A 42 -2.68 -0.58 14.70
C TRP A 42 -3.24 -1.79 13.95
N GLY A 43 -4.50 -2.16 14.20
CA GLY A 43 -5.19 -3.19 13.42
C GLY A 43 -5.25 -2.82 11.93
N THR A 44 -5.48 -1.54 11.61
CA THR A 44 -5.49 -1.05 10.23
C THR A 44 -4.10 -1.13 9.59
N ILE A 45 -3.07 -0.65 10.27
CA ILE A 45 -1.68 -0.72 9.79
C ILE A 45 -1.28 -2.18 9.53
N LYS A 46 -1.57 -3.09 10.48
CA LYS A 46 -1.30 -4.52 10.33
C LYS A 46 -2.05 -5.14 9.15
N ASN A 47 -3.33 -4.78 8.96
CA ASN A 47 -4.14 -5.27 7.85
C ASN A 47 -3.56 -4.84 6.49
N ILE A 48 -3.22 -3.55 6.35
CA ILE A 48 -2.62 -3.01 5.12
C ILE A 48 -1.26 -3.68 4.87
N GLY A 49 -0.40 -3.77 5.89
CA GLY A 49 0.92 -4.36 5.73
C GLY A 49 0.88 -5.86 5.41
N THR A 50 -0.07 -6.59 5.99
CA THR A 50 -0.28 -8.00 5.65
C THR A 50 -0.69 -8.19 4.19
N ALA A 51 -1.56 -7.30 3.67
CA ALA A 51 -2.00 -7.34 2.28
C ALA A 51 -0.89 -6.93 1.28
N PHE A 52 0.00 -6.02 1.68
CA PHE A 52 1.02 -5.42 0.81
C PHE A 52 2.41 -5.51 1.45
N ARG A 53 2.91 -6.73 1.62
CA ARG A 53 4.18 -7.03 2.31
C ARG A 53 5.41 -6.32 1.75
N THR A 54 5.39 -5.97 0.47
CA THR A 54 6.48 -5.26 -0.21
C THR A 54 6.42 -3.74 -0.03
N SER A 55 5.35 -3.21 0.58
CA SER A 55 5.16 -1.78 0.79
C SER A 55 5.43 -1.38 2.23
N VAL A 56 5.46 -0.08 2.47
CA VAL A 56 5.54 0.49 3.82
C VAL A 56 4.37 1.44 4.05
N ILE A 57 4.10 1.74 5.31
CA ILE A 57 3.05 2.67 5.70
C ILE A 57 3.70 3.87 6.37
N VAL A 58 3.60 5.04 5.76
CA VAL A 58 4.06 6.30 6.36
C VAL A 58 2.87 6.93 7.08
N THR A 59 3.01 7.20 8.37
CA THR A 59 1.93 7.72 9.23
C THR A 59 2.46 8.72 10.24
N GLU A 60 1.59 9.57 10.74
CA GLU A 60 1.87 10.38 11.93
C GLU A 60 2.11 9.48 13.15
N GLU A 61 3.11 9.81 13.99
CA GLU A 61 3.52 8.98 15.14
C GLU A 61 2.44 8.92 16.23
N LYS A 62 1.92 10.10 16.63
CA LYS A 62 1.07 10.26 17.83
C LYS A 62 -0.38 10.60 17.48
N THR A 63 -1.05 9.72 16.74
CA THR A 63 -2.48 9.87 16.42
C THR A 63 -3.31 8.72 16.97
N SER A 64 -4.52 9.04 17.43
CA SER A 64 -5.50 8.04 17.85
C SER A 64 -6.19 7.36 16.66
N ASN A 65 -6.31 8.04 15.51
CA ASN A 65 -6.90 7.51 14.28
C ASN A 65 -5.83 7.16 13.25
N TYR A 66 -6.11 6.17 12.39
CA TYR A 66 -5.26 5.87 11.25
C TYR A 66 -5.30 7.00 10.21
N HIS A 67 -4.15 7.64 10.02
CA HIS A 67 -3.89 8.58 8.93
C HIS A 67 -2.52 8.27 8.35
N GLY A 68 -2.51 7.47 7.29
CA GLY A 68 -1.29 6.90 6.72
C GLY A 68 -1.36 6.79 5.21
N CYS A 69 -0.20 6.86 4.58
CA CYS A 69 0.01 6.67 3.15
C CYS A 69 0.73 5.35 2.90
N VAL A 70 0.33 4.63 1.85
CA VAL A 70 1.10 3.48 1.38
C VAL A 70 2.28 4.00 0.56
N GLY A 71 3.49 3.70 1.01
CA GLY A 71 4.72 4.06 0.33
C GLY A 71 5.45 2.85 -0.23
N VAL A 72 6.38 3.12 -1.15
CA VAL A 72 7.27 2.09 -1.70
C VAL A 72 8.73 2.42 -1.38
N PRO A 73 9.50 1.51 -0.78
CA PRO A 73 10.94 1.68 -0.62
C PRO A 73 11.62 1.75 -1.98
N VAL A 74 12.48 2.74 -2.20
CA VAL A 74 13.34 2.85 -3.39
C VAL A 74 14.83 2.77 -3.05
N SER A 75 15.13 2.70 -1.75
CA SER A 75 16.38 2.17 -1.18
C SER A 75 16.11 1.75 0.28
N LYS A 76 17.15 1.27 0.98
CA LYS A 76 17.04 0.94 2.41
C LYS A 76 16.70 2.13 3.31
N LYS A 77 16.94 3.38 2.89
CA LYS A 77 16.65 4.58 3.68
C LYS A 77 15.61 5.51 3.07
N HIS A 78 15.06 5.16 1.92
CA HIS A 78 14.26 6.09 1.13
C HIS A 78 12.95 5.44 0.68
N VAL A 79 11.85 6.13 0.93
CA VAL A 79 10.50 5.69 0.61
C VAL A 79 9.83 6.77 -0.22
N LEU A 80 9.27 6.41 -1.37
CA LEU A 80 8.40 7.30 -2.13
C LEU A 80 6.97 7.20 -1.62
N ILE A 81 6.34 8.36 -1.48
CA ILE A 81 4.90 8.51 -1.23
C ILE A 81 4.33 9.64 -2.10
N SER A 82 3.01 9.70 -2.20
CA SER A 82 2.31 10.82 -2.79
C SER A 82 1.70 11.74 -1.74
N ARG A 83 1.70 13.03 -2.05
CA ARG A 83 1.09 14.10 -1.27
C ARG A 83 -0.44 14.02 -1.27
N ALA A 84 -1.04 13.32 -2.22
CA ALA A 84 -2.48 13.06 -2.32
C ALA A 84 -3.04 12.23 -1.14
N CYS A 85 -2.17 11.60 -0.34
CA CYS A 85 -2.54 11.00 0.94
C CYS A 85 -2.86 12.03 2.04
N HIS A 86 -2.56 13.32 1.82
CA HIS A 86 -2.78 14.43 2.74
C HIS A 86 -2.18 14.23 4.14
N LEU A 87 -1.00 13.59 4.24
CA LEU A 87 -0.25 13.53 5.49
C LEU A 87 0.16 14.94 5.94
N ASN A 88 0.03 15.22 7.24
CA ASN A 88 0.54 16.47 7.80
C ASN A 88 2.06 16.35 8.00
N LEU A 89 2.83 17.03 7.14
CA LEU A 89 4.29 16.97 7.13
C LEU A 89 4.95 17.76 8.27
N ASP A 90 4.21 18.63 8.97
CA ASP A 90 4.72 19.39 10.13
C ASP A 90 4.77 18.54 11.41
N LYS A 91 4.11 17.37 11.39
CA LYS A 91 4.09 16.44 12.51
C LYS A 91 5.23 15.44 12.40
N LYS A 92 5.61 14.84 13.53
CA LYS A 92 6.53 13.72 13.54
C LYS A 92 5.91 12.52 12.80
N LEU A 93 6.56 12.14 11.71
CA LEU A 93 6.19 10.98 10.89
C LEU A 93 7.05 9.77 11.24
N VAL A 94 6.48 8.59 11.02
CA VAL A 94 7.14 7.30 11.15
C VAL A 94 6.74 6.42 9.96
N THR A 95 7.65 5.54 9.58
CA THR A 95 7.42 4.51 8.58
C THR A 95 7.29 3.16 9.25
N VAL A 96 6.24 2.43 8.92
CA VAL A 96 6.02 1.06 9.39
C VAL A 96 6.25 0.11 8.24
N ALA A 97 7.25 -0.75 8.38
CA ALA A 97 7.65 -1.65 7.31
C ALA A 97 6.85 -2.96 7.39
N SER A 98 6.04 -3.23 6.37
CA SER A 98 5.02 -4.28 6.40
C SER A 98 5.56 -5.72 6.50
N GLY A 99 6.85 -5.91 6.18
CA GLY A 99 7.56 -7.17 6.29
C GLY A 99 8.21 -7.43 7.65
N ALA A 100 8.12 -6.50 8.62
CA ALA A 100 8.68 -6.68 9.95
C ALA A 100 7.96 -7.85 10.66
N VAL A 101 8.67 -8.97 10.80
CA VAL A 101 8.11 -10.27 11.22
C VAL A 101 7.56 -10.23 12.65
N ASN A 102 8.01 -9.29 13.47
CA ASN A 102 7.67 -9.24 14.90
C ASN A 102 6.62 -8.21 15.30
N TRP A 103 6.16 -7.32 14.40
CA TRP A 103 5.12 -6.29 14.65
C TRP A 103 5.20 -5.51 15.98
N ASP A 104 6.31 -5.57 16.71
CA ASP A 104 6.56 -4.74 17.88
C ASP A 104 6.97 -3.34 17.41
N GLN A 105 6.64 -2.35 18.22
CA GLN A 105 6.79 -0.95 17.86
C GLN A 105 8.26 -0.55 17.71
N GLU A 106 9.19 -1.23 18.37
CA GLU A 106 10.62 -0.93 18.31
C GLU A 106 11.26 -1.42 17.01
N ASN A 107 10.86 -2.59 16.52
CA ASN A 107 11.38 -3.22 15.31
C ASN A 107 10.60 -2.84 14.05
N SER A 108 9.33 -2.44 14.17
CA SER A 108 8.50 -2.11 13.00
C SER A 108 8.58 -0.65 12.57
N PHE A 109 9.00 0.24 13.48
CA PHE A 109 9.00 1.70 13.26
C PHE A 109 10.36 2.15 12.76
N ARG A 110 10.35 3.02 11.76
CA ARG A 110 11.50 3.80 11.34
C ARG A 110 11.13 5.26 11.45
N ASP A 111 11.83 5.97 12.32
CA ASP A 111 11.71 7.42 12.43
C ASP A 111 12.02 8.06 11.07
N VAL A 112 11.19 9.04 10.68
CA VAL A 112 11.49 9.89 9.53
C VAL A 112 12.53 10.93 9.95
N ALA A 113 13.63 11.01 9.21
CA ALA A 113 14.67 12.02 9.38
C ALA A 113 14.27 13.32 8.67
N LYS A 114 13.82 13.19 7.42
CA LYS A 114 13.47 14.31 6.55
C LYS A 114 12.45 13.86 5.50
N VAL A 115 11.67 14.80 4.99
CA VAL A 115 10.83 14.61 3.81
C VAL A 115 11.27 15.63 2.76
N GLU A 116 11.69 15.15 1.59
CA GLU A 116 12.08 15.98 0.46
C GLU A 116 10.95 16.03 -0.57
N PRO A 117 10.46 17.21 -0.96
CA PRO A 117 9.50 17.32 -2.05
C PRO A 117 10.15 17.01 -3.40
N LEU A 118 9.43 16.29 -4.25
CA LEU A 118 9.79 15.99 -5.63
C LEU A 118 8.69 16.57 -6.54
N GLY A 119 8.92 17.80 -7.01
CA GLY A 119 7.85 18.57 -7.65
C GLY A 119 6.73 18.90 -6.64
N GLU A 120 5.49 18.93 -7.12
CA GLU A 120 4.34 19.35 -6.31
C GLU A 120 3.70 18.19 -5.53
N ASN A 121 3.69 16.99 -6.12
CA ASN A 121 2.80 15.90 -5.70
C ASN A 121 3.52 14.66 -5.15
N LEU A 122 4.83 14.52 -5.38
CA LEU A 122 5.61 13.39 -4.86
C LEU A 122 6.50 13.84 -3.70
N LEU A 123 6.74 12.92 -2.76
CA LEU A 123 7.61 13.14 -1.62
C LEU A 123 8.57 11.95 -1.48
N LEU A 124 9.84 12.24 -1.23
CA LEU A 124 10.83 11.27 -0.80
C LEU A 124 10.99 11.36 0.72
N VAL A 125 10.56 10.31 1.41
CA VAL A 125 10.72 10.17 2.86
C VAL A 125 12.09 9.54 3.12
N ILE A 126 12.93 10.26 3.86
CA ILE A 126 14.27 9.83 4.27
C ILE A 126 14.17 9.32 5.71
N LEU A 127 14.61 8.08 5.94
CA LEU A 127 14.54 7.42 7.24
C LEU A 127 15.83 7.65 8.03
N LYS A 128 15.70 7.76 9.36
CA LYS A 128 16.88 7.83 10.24
C LYS A 128 17.69 6.54 10.21
N ASN A 129 16.98 5.40 10.19
CA ASN A 129 17.55 4.06 10.22
C ASN A 129 17.15 3.28 8.97
N GLU A 130 17.98 2.32 8.59
CA GLU A 130 17.72 1.46 7.44
C GLU A 130 16.52 0.53 7.68
N ILE A 131 15.79 0.27 6.60
CA ILE A 131 14.86 -0.84 6.50
C ILE A 131 15.69 -2.12 6.49
N GLU A 132 15.29 -3.08 7.32
CA GLU A 132 15.95 -4.38 7.43
C GLU A 132 15.93 -5.16 6.11
N ASP A 133 16.86 -6.11 6.01
CA ASP A 133 16.92 -7.03 4.88
C ASP A 133 15.62 -7.87 4.79
N GLY A 134 15.20 -8.17 3.55
CA GLY A 134 13.98 -8.94 3.28
C GLY A 134 12.76 -8.10 2.89
N ILE A 135 12.84 -6.76 2.96
CA ILE A 135 11.83 -5.88 2.38
C ILE A 135 12.22 -5.53 0.95
N VAL A 136 11.27 -5.66 0.02
CA VAL A 136 11.48 -5.36 -1.40
C VAL A 136 11.75 -3.88 -1.57
N VAL A 137 12.88 -3.58 -2.19
CA VAL A 137 13.22 -2.26 -2.71
C VAL A 137 12.77 -2.22 -4.18
N TYR A 138 11.96 -1.22 -4.51
CA TYR A 138 11.47 -1.01 -5.86
C TYR A 138 12.50 -0.32 -6.73
N ASP A 139 12.56 -0.73 -7.98
CA ASP A 139 13.32 -0.06 -9.02
C ASP A 139 12.64 1.25 -9.42
N LEU A 140 13.47 2.24 -9.74
CA LEU A 140 13.03 3.47 -10.40
C LEU A 140 12.81 3.21 -11.91
N PRO A 141 11.80 3.86 -12.52
CA PRO A 141 11.44 3.59 -13.90
C PRO A 141 12.50 4.15 -14.84
N LYS A 142 12.69 3.47 -15.97
CA LYS A 142 13.61 3.90 -17.06
C LYS A 142 12.89 4.68 -18.16
N GLU A 143 11.57 4.75 -18.09
CA GLU A 143 10.70 5.36 -19.07
C GLU A 143 9.40 5.84 -18.39
N LYS A 144 8.67 6.72 -19.06
CA LYS A 144 7.33 7.17 -18.64
C LYS A 144 6.31 6.03 -18.68
N LEU A 145 5.16 6.25 -18.05
CA LEU A 145 3.99 5.40 -18.22
C LEU A 145 3.61 5.29 -19.70
N GLN A 146 3.41 4.06 -20.17
CA GLN A 146 3.16 3.79 -21.58
C GLN A 146 1.65 3.70 -21.85
N ARG A 147 1.17 4.51 -22.81
CA ARG A 147 -0.24 4.47 -23.25
C ARG A 147 -0.64 3.09 -23.77
N GLY A 148 -1.87 2.69 -23.49
CA GLY A 148 -2.41 1.37 -23.84
C GLY A 148 -1.90 0.23 -22.97
N ALA A 149 -0.99 0.49 -22.03
CA ALA A 149 -0.40 -0.53 -21.18
C ALA A 149 -1.07 -0.55 -19.80
N THR A 150 -1.09 -1.73 -19.19
CA THR A 150 -1.70 -1.95 -17.86
C THR A 150 -0.65 -1.98 -16.77
N TYR A 151 -0.96 -1.36 -15.63
CA TYR A 151 -0.14 -1.32 -14.43
C TYR A 151 -0.96 -1.78 -13.24
N LEU A 152 -0.31 -2.14 -12.15
CA LEU A 152 -0.97 -2.51 -10.92
C LEU A 152 -0.94 -1.33 -9.95
N SER A 153 -2.08 -0.99 -9.35
CA SER A 153 -2.14 -0.14 -8.17
C SER A 153 -2.70 -0.89 -6.98
N PHE A 154 -2.22 -0.55 -5.81
CA PHE A 154 -2.63 -1.14 -4.56
C PHE A 154 -2.61 -0.12 -3.44
N GLY A 155 -3.43 -0.33 -2.42
CA GLY A 155 -3.46 0.58 -1.29
C GLY A 155 -4.68 0.41 -0.42
N TRP A 156 -5.01 1.47 0.31
CA TRP A 156 -6.13 1.52 1.24
C TRP A 156 -7.07 2.64 0.83
N SER A 157 -8.28 2.28 0.38
CA SER A 157 -9.22 3.24 -0.21
C SER A 157 -10.60 3.12 0.44
N PRO A 158 -11.37 4.23 0.54
CA PRO A 158 -12.79 4.15 0.84
C PRO A 158 -13.54 3.30 -0.19
N LEU A 159 -14.55 2.55 0.27
CA LEU A 159 -15.55 1.96 -0.61
C LEU A 159 -16.35 3.07 -1.28
N CYS A 160 -16.12 3.27 -2.57
CA CYS A 160 -16.80 4.26 -3.38
C CYS A 160 -18.20 3.76 -3.76
N THR A 161 -19.13 3.75 -2.78
CA THR A 161 -20.55 3.46 -3.02
C THR A 161 -21.37 4.75 -3.04
N PRO A 162 -22.51 4.80 -3.76
CA PRO A 162 -23.37 5.98 -3.80
C PRO A 162 -24.01 6.34 -2.44
N VAL A 163 -24.06 5.40 -1.50
CA VAL A 163 -25.01 5.48 -0.37
C VAL A 163 -24.34 5.76 0.98
N ALA A 164 -23.05 5.46 1.17
CA ALA A 164 -22.31 5.93 2.35
C ALA A 164 -20.79 5.74 2.20
N LYS A 165 -19.99 6.75 2.59
CA LYS A 165 -18.54 6.64 2.81
C LYS A 165 -18.29 6.11 4.22
N ILE A 166 -18.27 4.79 4.46
CA ILE A 166 -18.06 4.31 5.85
C ILE A 166 -16.98 3.24 5.98
N ALA A 167 -16.86 2.28 5.05
CA ALA A 167 -15.81 1.26 5.13
C ALA A 167 -14.67 1.53 4.15
N LYS A 168 -13.44 1.61 4.68
CA LYS A 168 -12.21 1.56 3.87
C LYS A 168 -11.77 0.09 3.77
N GLN A 169 -11.15 -0.28 2.66
CA GLN A 169 -10.61 -1.62 2.45
C GLN A 169 -9.30 -1.59 1.67
N THR A 170 -8.52 -2.66 1.79
CA THR A 170 -7.36 -2.88 0.95
C THR A 170 -7.83 -3.17 -0.47
N PHE A 171 -7.11 -2.67 -1.46
CA PHE A 171 -7.38 -2.96 -2.86
C PHE A 171 -6.10 -3.29 -3.61
N LYS A 172 -6.26 -4.10 -4.65
CA LYS A 172 -5.23 -4.38 -5.66
C LYS A 172 -5.96 -4.40 -7.01
N LYS A 173 -5.63 -3.48 -7.89
CA LYS A 173 -6.37 -3.21 -9.13
C LYS A 173 -5.43 -2.93 -10.30
N GLU A 174 -5.87 -3.34 -11.47
CA GLU A 174 -5.24 -3.00 -12.73
C GLU A 174 -5.70 -1.62 -13.18
N LEU A 175 -4.74 -0.80 -13.61
CA LEU A 175 -4.91 0.54 -14.16
C LEU A 175 -4.46 0.51 -15.61
N LEU A 176 -5.36 0.85 -16.53
CA LEU A 176 -5.01 1.05 -17.95
C LEU A 176 -4.57 2.51 -18.13
N ILE A 177 -3.42 2.73 -18.77
CA ILE A 177 -3.00 4.08 -19.17
C ILE A 177 -3.70 4.43 -20.48
N VAL A 178 -4.45 5.53 -20.49
CA VAL A 178 -5.23 6.02 -21.63
C VAL A 178 -4.75 7.41 -22.06
N ASP A 179 -5.31 7.96 -23.13
CA ASP A 179 -4.91 9.29 -23.60
C ASP A 179 -5.19 10.40 -22.59
N ASP A 180 -4.25 11.33 -22.47
CA ASP A 180 -4.19 12.41 -21.47
C ASP A 180 -5.43 13.32 -21.49
N GLU A 181 -6.03 13.49 -22.67
CA GLU A 181 -7.28 14.25 -22.87
C GLU A 181 -8.44 13.69 -22.04
N ASN A 182 -8.46 12.38 -21.78
CA ASN A 182 -9.50 11.74 -20.97
C ASN A 182 -9.48 12.19 -19.50
N CYS A 183 -8.33 12.68 -19.02
CA CYS A 183 -8.14 13.19 -17.67
C CYS A 183 -7.90 14.70 -17.63
N ARG A 184 -7.93 15.39 -18.78
CA ARG A 184 -7.58 16.82 -18.91
C ARG A 184 -6.16 17.14 -18.40
N ILE A 185 -5.23 16.22 -18.62
CA ILE A 185 -3.83 16.41 -18.26
C ILE A 185 -3.17 17.26 -19.35
N THR A 186 -2.45 18.31 -18.93
CA THR A 186 -1.81 19.27 -19.84
C THR A 186 -0.31 19.41 -19.62
N ASP A 187 0.22 18.79 -18.58
CA ASP A 187 1.64 18.79 -18.26
C ASP A 187 2.28 17.41 -18.51
N ASP A 188 3.60 17.35 -18.45
CA ASP A 188 4.38 16.17 -18.78
C ASP A 188 4.83 15.36 -17.55
N HIS A 189 4.35 15.72 -16.36
CA HIS A 189 4.62 15.03 -15.10
C HIS A 189 3.49 14.08 -14.69
N HIS A 190 2.40 14.06 -15.45
CA HIS A 190 1.24 13.21 -15.18
C HIS A 190 0.87 12.34 -16.38
N ALA A 191 0.24 11.21 -16.08
CA ALA A 191 -0.40 10.35 -17.07
C ALA A 191 -1.87 10.08 -16.69
N CYS A 192 -2.71 9.79 -17.67
CA CYS A 192 -4.11 9.45 -17.42
C CYS A 192 -4.30 7.95 -17.17
N GLY A 193 -4.79 7.60 -15.97
CA GLY A 193 -5.14 6.24 -15.61
C GLY A 193 -6.65 5.99 -15.62
N GLU A 194 -7.06 4.81 -16.07
CA GLU A 194 -8.44 4.33 -16.03
C GLU A 194 -8.57 3.04 -15.20
N GLU A 195 -9.53 3.03 -14.26
CA GLU A 195 -9.98 1.85 -13.51
C GLU A 195 -11.51 1.86 -13.39
N VAL A 196 -12.18 0.99 -14.14
CA VAL A 196 -13.63 1.04 -14.32
C VAL A 196 -14.44 0.77 -13.04
N SER A 197 -13.89 0.05 -12.06
CA SER A 197 -14.60 -0.29 -10.81
C SER A 197 -14.60 0.83 -9.76
N ARG A 198 -13.85 1.92 -9.99
CA ARG A 198 -13.72 3.08 -9.07
C ARG A 198 -13.20 2.68 -7.70
N LYS A 199 -12.35 1.66 -7.61
CA LYS A 199 -11.84 1.09 -6.34
C LYS A 199 -10.39 1.46 -6.06
N VAL A 200 -9.87 2.47 -6.74
CA VAL A 200 -8.53 3.02 -6.52
C VAL A 200 -8.61 4.17 -5.53
N GLY A 201 -7.63 4.25 -4.62
CA GLY A 201 -7.48 5.34 -3.67
C GLY A 201 -6.45 6.36 -4.14
N ALA A 202 -6.59 7.61 -3.70
CA ALA A 202 -5.58 8.63 -3.94
C ALA A 202 -4.29 8.32 -3.15
N GLY A 203 -3.16 8.75 -3.70
CA GLY A 203 -1.82 8.50 -3.22
C GLY A 203 -1.37 7.04 -3.26
N SER A 204 -2.03 6.18 -4.04
CA SER A 204 -1.71 4.76 -4.12
C SER A 204 -0.61 4.49 -5.16
N PRO A 205 0.41 3.67 -4.85
CA PRO A 205 1.45 3.32 -5.81
C PRO A 205 0.88 2.74 -7.11
N VAL A 206 1.56 3.02 -8.22
CA VAL A 206 1.34 2.43 -9.55
C VAL A 206 2.64 1.74 -9.97
N ILE A 207 2.59 0.43 -10.13
CA ILE A 207 3.76 -0.43 -10.31
C ILE A 207 3.61 -1.38 -11.50
N ARG A 208 4.74 -1.86 -12.02
CA ARG A 208 4.81 -3.03 -12.91
C ARG A 208 6.00 -3.87 -12.49
N GLY A 209 5.76 -5.11 -12.06
CA GLY A 209 6.78 -5.93 -11.42
C GLY A 209 7.28 -5.27 -10.13
N ILE A 210 8.59 -5.11 -10.00
CA ILE A 210 9.23 -4.40 -8.87
C ILE A 210 9.56 -2.93 -9.20
N THR A 211 9.06 -2.38 -10.30
CA THR A 211 9.32 -0.98 -10.66
C THR A 211 8.12 -0.11 -10.29
N VAL A 212 8.37 1.01 -9.61
CA VAL A 212 7.35 2.04 -9.33
C VAL A 212 7.34 3.09 -10.43
N TYR A 213 6.18 3.30 -11.05
CA TYR A 213 6.04 4.26 -12.14
C TYR A 213 5.36 5.56 -11.72
N GLY A 214 4.54 5.51 -10.67
CA GLY A 214 3.77 6.69 -10.27
C GLY A 214 2.92 6.46 -9.04
N PHE A 215 2.09 7.45 -8.74
CA PHE A 215 1.08 7.39 -7.69
C PHE A 215 -0.21 8.02 -8.19
N THR A 216 -1.35 7.48 -7.79
CA THR A 216 -2.66 7.97 -8.22
C THR A 216 -3.01 9.28 -7.51
N ASP A 217 -3.49 10.29 -8.25
CA ASP A 217 -4.04 11.53 -7.68
C ASP A 217 -5.58 11.57 -7.79
N PHE A 218 -6.20 10.39 -7.84
CA PHE A 218 -7.66 10.27 -7.90
C PHE A 218 -8.16 9.15 -7.01
N GLN A 219 -9.40 9.34 -6.56
CA GLN A 219 -10.16 8.34 -5.82
C GLN A 219 -11.61 8.36 -6.26
N CYS A 220 -12.29 7.22 -6.17
CA CYS A 220 -13.71 7.11 -6.48
C CYS A 220 -14.14 7.61 -7.87
N SER A 221 -13.20 7.68 -8.81
CA SER A 221 -13.43 8.02 -10.21
C SER A 221 -13.05 6.84 -11.09
N LYS A 222 -13.62 6.77 -12.30
CA LYS A 222 -13.20 5.79 -13.31
C LYS A 222 -11.86 6.17 -13.94
N LYS A 223 -11.54 7.46 -13.98
CA LYS A 223 -10.32 7.99 -14.56
C LYS A 223 -9.74 9.08 -13.68
N GLY A 224 -8.43 9.27 -13.75
CA GLY A 224 -7.78 10.42 -13.13
C GLY A 224 -6.28 10.43 -13.35
N SER A 225 -5.66 11.45 -12.78
CA SER A 225 -4.24 11.72 -12.94
C SER A 225 -3.37 10.73 -12.16
N ILE A 226 -2.24 10.36 -12.72
CA ILE A 226 -1.18 9.61 -12.05
C ILE A 226 0.06 10.49 -12.07
N ASP A 227 0.59 10.84 -10.90
CA ASP A 227 1.86 11.52 -10.72
C ASP A 227 2.99 10.59 -11.17
N GLU A 228 3.72 10.94 -12.23
CA GLU A 228 4.81 10.11 -12.75
C GLU A 228 6.10 10.26 -11.93
N VAL A 229 6.76 9.12 -11.65
CA VAL A 229 8.08 9.11 -10.99
C VAL A 229 9.21 9.43 -11.97
N PHE A 230 9.04 9.07 -13.26
CA PHE A 230 10.11 9.16 -14.27
C PHE A 230 10.79 10.54 -14.36
N PRO A 231 10.07 11.67 -14.39
CA PRO A 231 10.69 13.00 -14.44
C PRO A 231 11.65 13.29 -13.27
N PHE A 232 11.47 12.63 -12.13
CA PHE A 232 12.22 12.88 -10.90
C PHE A 232 13.32 11.85 -10.62
N VAL A 233 13.51 10.85 -11.49
CA VAL A 233 14.44 9.73 -11.26
C VAL A 233 15.86 10.18 -10.96
N ASN A 234 16.36 11.19 -11.67
CA ASN A 234 17.70 11.71 -11.45
C ASN A 234 17.82 12.40 -10.07
N SER A 235 16.84 13.21 -9.70
CA SER A 235 16.80 13.85 -8.38
C SER A 235 16.73 12.81 -7.26
N ILE A 236 15.90 11.77 -7.43
CA ILE A 236 15.79 10.67 -6.46
C ILE A 236 17.13 9.94 -6.32
N ARG A 237 17.81 9.61 -7.44
CA ARG A 237 19.13 8.95 -7.39
C ARG A 237 20.18 9.79 -6.67
N THR A 238 20.21 11.10 -6.93
CA THR A 238 21.12 12.02 -6.24
C THR A 238 20.85 12.07 -4.75
N LEU A 239 19.57 12.10 -4.33
CA LEU A 239 19.21 12.07 -2.91
C LEU A 239 19.56 10.74 -2.25
N ILE A 240 19.39 9.60 -2.95
CA ILE A 240 19.76 8.27 -2.43
C ILE A 240 21.27 8.13 -2.24
N ALA A 241 22.08 8.80 -3.07
CA ALA A 241 23.54 8.70 -3.02
C ALA A 241 24.20 9.54 -1.91
N ASN A 242 23.47 10.48 -1.31
CA ASN A 242 23.93 11.38 -0.25
C ASN A 242 23.44 10.90 1.14
#